data_AF-A0A9P3H713-F1
#
_entry.id   AF-A0A9P3H713-F1
#
_cell.length_a   1.000
_cell.length_b   1.000
_cell.length_c   1.000
_cell.angle_alpha   90.00
_cell.angle_beta   90.00
_cell.angle_gamma   90.00
#
_symmetry.space_group_name_H-M   'P 1'
#
loop_
_entity.id
_entity.type
_entity.pdbx_description
1 polymer ?
#
loop_
_entity_poly.entity_id
_entity_poly.type
_entity_poly.pdbx_seq_one_letter_code
_entity_poly.pdbx_strand_id
1 'polypeptide(L)'
;MEQTTVEESQRWFVAHGWHFDNNKDFVDKDGKFFDYPTQGQHYEYLQEQIRDLVFKEMETNFDLEQHQIPKAKGQKPPVDEEEKKEFDVYCPTIFTSKDATFKPNLLVIVQGLGMVPPGQWARKLFTNGLKDQYKLATQMPYIEKAQKHEDWGLVLCDPNHASPEPKTEDTRAHHVLRVWQDVVAPSKAKNIMYIGFSAGTVAVLDLYDTLSVRPEFVKRVKAIALLDGESGASRQAQGQDGKWLQDHSRAYCQKGMSGFLGPNSETVNTHDHDSVPGLAVDSVFEFLDEMLQIFGEDVIADKEKSQ
;
A
#
# COMPACT_ATOMS: atom_id res chain seq x y z
N MET A 1 -9.04 -29.87 -6.60
CA MET A 1 -8.04 -29.85 -7.67
C MET A 1 -6.70 -30.14 -7.00
N GLU A 2 -5.93 -31.12 -7.48
CA GLU A 2 -4.56 -31.29 -7.01
C GLU A 2 -3.79 -29.99 -7.28
N GLN A 3 -3.00 -29.55 -6.30
CA GLN A 3 -2.12 -28.40 -6.48
C GLN A 3 -0.98 -28.84 -7.40
N THR A 4 -0.81 -28.13 -8.52
CA THR A 4 0.32 -28.31 -9.42
C THR A 4 1.61 -27.89 -8.71
N THR A 5 2.65 -28.70 -8.81
CA THR A 5 3.95 -28.36 -8.21
C THR A 5 4.59 -27.15 -8.88
N VAL A 6 5.54 -26.50 -8.19
CA VAL A 6 6.32 -25.38 -8.76
C VAL A 6 7.06 -25.82 -10.03
N GLU A 7 7.66 -27.01 -10.01
CA GLU A 7 8.39 -27.56 -11.16
C GLU A 7 7.49 -27.84 -12.35
N GLU A 8 6.29 -28.38 -12.13
CA GLU A 8 5.30 -28.58 -13.19
C GLU A 8 4.81 -27.25 -13.75
N SER A 9 4.56 -26.26 -12.90
CA SER A 9 4.16 -24.91 -13.34
C SER A 9 5.26 -24.25 -14.17
N GLN A 10 6.51 -24.30 -13.73
CA GLN A 10 7.64 -23.78 -14.49
C GLN A 10 7.79 -24.48 -15.86
N ARG A 11 7.66 -25.81 -15.90
CA ARG A 11 7.70 -26.56 -17.17
C ARG A 11 6.54 -26.17 -18.10
N TRP A 12 5.34 -26.00 -17.55
CA TRP A 12 4.17 -25.54 -18.31
C TRP A 12 4.40 -24.13 -18.88
N PHE A 13 4.98 -23.22 -18.10
CA PHE A 13 5.31 -21.86 -18.52
C PHE A 13 6.22 -21.87 -19.76
N VAL A 14 7.33 -22.60 -19.66
CA VAL A 14 8.31 -22.72 -20.75
C VAL A 14 7.70 -23.38 -21.98
N ALA A 15 6.94 -24.47 -21.81
CA ALA A 15 6.36 -25.21 -22.93
C ALA A 15 5.34 -24.39 -23.74
N HIS A 16 4.63 -23.48 -23.09
CA HIS A 16 3.63 -22.61 -23.72
C HIS A 16 4.18 -21.22 -24.10
N GLY A 17 5.44 -20.95 -23.77
CA GLY A 17 6.12 -19.69 -24.08
C GLY A 17 5.54 -18.49 -23.32
N TRP A 18 5.12 -18.71 -22.08
CA TRP A 18 4.63 -17.64 -21.22
C TRP A 18 5.75 -16.66 -20.84
N HIS A 19 5.47 -15.36 -20.94
CA HIS A 19 6.40 -14.28 -20.63
C HIS A 19 5.65 -12.99 -20.29
N PHE A 20 6.35 -12.04 -19.67
CA PHE A 20 5.86 -10.67 -19.56
C PHE A 20 6.20 -9.91 -20.85
N ASP A 21 5.22 -9.23 -21.43
CA ASP A 21 5.42 -8.38 -22.61
C ASP A 21 6.01 -7.00 -22.23
N ASN A 22 6.13 -6.10 -23.21
CA ASN A 22 6.63 -4.74 -22.98
C ASN A 22 5.70 -3.88 -22.10
N ASN A 23 4.41 -4.22 -22.01
CA ASN A 23 3.44 -3.57 -21.13
C ASN A 23 3.42 -4.20 -19.73
N LYS A 24 4.24 -5.24 -19.50
CA LYS A 24 4.28 -6.07 -18.29
C LYS A 24 2.98 -6.85 -18.07
N ASP A 25 2.24 -7.11 -19.15
CA ASP A 25 1.14 -8.06 -19.15
C ASP A 25 1.71 -9.48 -19.32
N PHE A 26 1.08 -10.46 -18.66
CA PHE A 26 1.54 -11.84 -18.73
C PHE A 26 0.82 -12.60 -19.85
N VAL A 27 1.58 -13.00 -20.88
CA VAL A 27 1.05 -13.55 -22.14
C VAL A 27 1.78 -14.81 -22.59
N ASP A 28 1.09 -15.67 -23.35
CA ASP A 28 1.69 -16.83 -24.00
C ASP A 28 2.45 -16.46 -25.29
N LYS A 29 3.05 -17.44 -25.96
CA LYS A 29 3.77 -17.24 -27.24
C LYS A 29 2.90 -16.68 -28.37
N ASP A 30 1.58 -16.84 -28.28
CA ASP A 30 0.60 -16.36 -29.26
C ASP A 30 0.03 -14.99 -28.85
N GLY A 31 0.51 -14.40 -27.75
CA GLY A 31 0.06 -13.11 -27.22
C GLY A 31 -1.25 -13.17 -26.45
N LYS A 32 -1.71 -14.35 -26.02
CA LYS A 32 -2.92 -14.49 -25.22
C LYS A 32 -2.62 -14.23 -23.75
N PHE A 33 -3.45 -13.41 -23.12
CA PHE A 33 -3.36 -13.06 -21.71
C PHE A 33 -3.71 -14.25 -20.80
N PHE A 34 -3.09 -14.27 -19.63
CA PHE A 34 -3.44 -15.23 -18.60
C PHE A 34 -4.80 -14.91 -18.00
N ASP A 35 -5.63 -15.94 -17.92
CA ASP A 35 -7.01 -15.86 -17.44
C ASP A 35 -7.22 -16.94 -16.37
N TYR A 36 -7.31 -16.52 -15.11
CA TYR A 36 -7.47 -17.42 -13.96
C TYR A 36 -8.63 -18.43 -14.12
N PRO A 37 -9.85 -18.03 -14.56
CA PRO A 37 -10.94 -18.95 -14.85
C PRO A 37 -10.57 -20.16 -15.72
N THR A 38 -9.65 -19.98 -16.68
CA THR A 38 -9.24 -21.04 -17.60
C THR A 38 -7.89 -21.69 -17.26
N GLN A 39 -7.04 -21.00 -16.47
CA GLN A 39 -5.63 -21.39 -16.25
C GLN A 39 -5.25 -21.51 -14.76
N GLY A 40 -6.24 -21.58 -13.86
CA GLY A 40 -6.06 -21.47 -12.41
C GLY A 40 -5.09 -22.47 -11.76
N GLN A 41 -4.73 -23.57 -12.43
CA GLN A 41 -3.73 -24.55 -11.93
C GLN A 41 -2.34 -23.94 -11.74
N HIS A 42 -2.00 -22.88 -12.46
CA HIS A 42 -0.66 -22.24 -12.39
C HIS A 42 -0.69 -20.84 -11.75
N TYR A 43 -1.82 -20.48 -11.13
CA TYR A 43 -2.06 -19.15 -10.60
C TYR A 43 -1.07 -18.75 -9.51
N GLU A 44 -0.78 -19.65 -8.56
CA GLU A 44 0.14 -19.32 -7.46
C GLU A 44 1.56 -19.05 -7.97
N TYR A 45 2.06 -19.89 -8.89
CA TYR A 45 3.37 -19.70 -9.51
C TYR A 45 3.44 -18.37 -10.28
N LEU A 46 2.42 -18.03 -11.08
CA LEU A 46 2.35 -16.73 -11.76
C LEU A 46 2.44 -15.57 -10.77
N GLN A 47 1.72 -15.66 -9.67
CA GLN A 47 1.64 -14.57 -8.70
C GLN A 47 2.95 -14.38 -7.93
N GLU A 48 3.73 -15.44 -7.74
CA GLU A 48 5.13 -15.33 -7.30
C GLU A 48 5.99 -14.60 -8.36
N GLN A 49 5.85 -14.94 -9.65
CA GLN A 49 6.58 -14.24 -10.71
C GLN A 49 6.20 -12.76 -10.83
N ILE A 50 4.91 -12.42 -10.65
CA ILE A 50 4.42 -11.03 -10.63
C ILE A 50 5.00 -10.29 -9.43
N ARG A 51 5.06 -10.93 -8.25
CA ARG A 51 5.70 -10.34 -7.07
C ARG A 51 7.16 -10.00 -7.35
N ASP A 52 7.93 -10.93 -7.89
CA ASP A 52 9.34 -10.71 -8.21
C ASP A 52 9.53 -9.59 -9.23
N LEU A 53 8.68 -9.55 -10.27
CA LEU A 53 8.66 -8.46 -11.25
C LEU A 53 8.39 -7.09 -10.59
N VAL A 54 7.38 -7.02 -9.71
CA VAL A 54 6.99 -5.79 -9.01
C VAL A 54 8.07 -5.33 -8.04
N PHE A 55 8.68 -6.24 -7.29
CA PHE A 55 9.76 -5.91 -6.35
C PHE A 55 10.98 -5.39 -7.11
N LYS A 56 11.39 -6.09 -8.17
CA LYS A 56 12.48 -5.64 -9.04
C LYS A 56 12.19 -4.27 -9.64
N GLU A 57 10.96 -4.01 -10.06
CA GLU A 57 10.58 -2.68 -10.57
C GLU A 57 10.76 -1.60 -9.51
N MET A 58 10.27 -1.82 -8.29
CA MET A 58 10.42 -0.86 -7.18
C MET A 58 11.88 -0.58 -6.86
N GLU A 59 12.73 -1.61 -6.82
CA GLU A 59 14.16 -1.47 -6.51
C GLU A 59 14.94 -0.80 -7.64
N THR A 60 14.69 -1.20 -8.89
CA THR A 60 15.55 -0.80 -10.02
C THR A 60 15.11 0.49 -10.69
N ASN A 61 13.80 0.71 -10.84
CA ASN A 61 13.27 1.86 -11.57
C ASN A 61 12.77 2.96 -10.63
N PHE A 62 12.43 2.63 -9.38
CA PHE A 62 11.98 3.59 -8.37
C PHE A 62 12.96 3.72 -7.19
N ASP A 63 14.09 3.01 -7.20
CA ASP A 63 15.15 3.12 -6.17
C ASP A 63 14.62 2.96 -4.73
N LEU A 64 13.60 2.12 -4.54
CA LEU A 64 13.06 1.81 -3.22
C LEU A 64 13.86 0.69 -2.56
N GLU A 65 14.04 0.81 -1.25
CA GLU A 65 14.76 -0.16 -0.43
C GLU A 65 13.79 -0.98 0.43
N GLN A 66 13.99 -2.29 0.46
CA GLN A 66 13.25 -3.18 1.32
C GLN A 66 13.85 -3.18 2.73
N HIS A 67 13.01 -2.97 3.74
CA HIS A 67 13.43 -2.99 5.15
C HIS A 67 12.56 -3.92 5.98
N GLN A 68 13.17 -4.43 7.03
CA GLN A 68 12.52 -5.26 8.03
C GLN A 68 12.13 -4.41 9.25
N ILE A 69 10.86 -4.50 9.67
CA ILE A 69 10.35 -3.89 10.90
C ILE A 69 10.30 -4.92 12.05
N PRO A 70 10.87 -4.61 13.23
CA PRO A 70 10.87 -5.56 14.35
C PRO A 70 9.46 -5.87 14.87
N LYS A 71 9.27 -7.07 15.42
CA LYS A 71 7.99 -7.53 16.01
C LYS A 71 7.53 -6.61 17.15
N ALA A 72 8.47 -6.13 17.96
CA ALA A 72 8.22 -5.23 19.07
C ALA A 72 9.27 -4.11 19.15
N LYS A 73 8.89 -3.01 19.82
CA LYS A 73 9.73 -1.81 19.93
C LYS A 73 11.05 -2.12 20.62
N GLY A 74 12.13 -1.66 20.04
CA GLY A 74 13.49 -1.85 20.56
C GLY A 74 14.09 -3.22 20.28
N GLN A 75 13.36 -4.15 19.65
CA GLN A 75 13.96 -5.34 19.06
C GLN A 75 14.68 -4.96 17.76
N LYS A 76 15.74 -5.70 17.44
CA LYS A 76 16.42 -5.60 16.14
C LYS A 76 15.84 -6.66 15.20
N PRO A 77 15.70 -6.36 13.89
CA PRO A 77 15.46 -7.40 12.90
C PRO A 77 16.55 -8.48 12.96
N PRO A 78 16.21 -9.76 12.70
CA PRO A 78 17.19 -10.83 12.62
C PRO A 78 18.18 -10.55 11.47
N VAL A 79 19.47 -10.80 11.71
CA VAL A 79 20.53 -10.47 10.73
C VAL A 79 20.91 -11.63 9.82
N ASP A 80 20.53 -12.87 10.15
CA ASP A 80 20.82 -14.07 9.36
C ASP A 80 19.67 -15.10 9.32
N GLU A 81 19.83 -16.13 8.48
CA GLU A 81 18.83 -17.18 8.25
C GLU A 81 18.62 -18.13 9.45
N GLU A 82 19.55 -18.20 10.41
CA GLU A 82 19.39 -19.00 11.63
C GLU A 82 18.60 -18.21 12.67
N GLU A 83 18.93 -16.93 12.87
CA GLU A 83 18.14 -16.01 13.69
C GLU A 83 16.70 -15.88 13.16
N LYS A 84 16.50 -15.86 11.84
CA LYS A 84 15.16 -15.86 11.22
C LYS A 84 14.34 -17.11 11.51
N LYS A 85 14.97 -18.28 11.73
CA LYS A 85 14.29 -19.54 12.05
C LYS A 85 13.89 -19.62 13.52
N GLU A 86 14.65 -19.00 14.42
CA GLU A 86 14.39 -18.96 15.85
C GLU A 86 13.50 -17.76 16.27
N PHE A 87 13.45 -16.70 15.46
CA PHE A 87 12.52 -15.59 15.67
C PHE A 87 11.08 -16.02 15.40
N ASP A 88 10.34 -16.27 16.47
CA ASP A 88 8.89 -16.47 16.41
C ASP A 88 8.17 -15.14 16.15
N VAL A 89 8.26 -14.64 14.92
CA VAL A 89 7.25 -13.89 14.14
C VAL A 89 8.00 -13.08 13.09
N TYR A 90 7.86 -13.53 11.84
CA TYR A 90 8.34 -12.87 10.64
C TYR A 90 7.84 -11.44 10.58
N CYS A 91 8.75 -10.55 10.98
CA CYS A 91 8.90 -9.18 10.58
C CYS A 91 7.97 -8.73 9.43
N PRO A 92 7.14 -7.70 9.65
CA PRO A 92 6.50 -7.03 8.55
C PRO A 92 7.54 -6.27 7.72
N THR A 93 7.64 -6.61 6.45
CA THR A 93 8.47 -5.89 5.49
C THR A 93 7.85 -4.53 5.17
N ILE A 94 8.69 -3.54 4.88
CA ILE A 94 8.27 -2.34 4.16
C ILE A 94 9.19 -2.08 2.99
N PHE A 95 8.72 -1.28 2.03
CA PHE A 95 9.59 -0.61 1.06
C PHE A 95 9.62 0.89 1.38
N THR A 96 10.78 1.52 1.28
CA THR A 96 10.89 2.97 1.47
C THR A 96 11.73 3.64 0.39
N SER A 97 11.52 4.94 0.16
CA SER A 97 12.53 5.73 -0.55
C SER A 97 13.74 5.93 0.38
N LYS A 98 14.96 6.01 -0.18
CA LYS A 98 16.21 6.08 0.60
C LYS A 98 16.26 7.13 1.70
N ASP A 99 15.61 8.26 1.48
CA ASP A 99 15.58 9.40 2.38
C ASP A 99 14.23 9.60 3.08
N ALA A 100 13.35 8.60 3.05
CA ALA A 100 11.97 8.70 3.54
C ALA A 100 11.87 9.32 4.94
N THR A 101 12.78 8.96 5.86
CA THR A 101 12.76 9.44 7.24
C THR A 101 13.34 10.86 7.43
N PHE A 102 13.99 11.42 6.41
CA PHE A 102 14.58 12.76 6.43
C PHE A 102 13.74 13.80 5.68
N LYS A 103 12.86 13.35 4.78
CA LYS A 103 11.97 14.22 4.02
C LYS A 103 10.96 14.92 4.93
N PRO A 104 10.59 16.18 4.63
CA PRO A 104 9.59 16.92 5.39
C PRO A 104 8.16 16.42 5.14
N ASN A 105 7.89 15.81 3.99
CA ASN A 105 6.62 15.20 3.66
C ASN A 105 6.81 13.67 3.55
N LEU A 106 5.85 12.89 4.03
CA LEU A 106 5.92 11.43 3.99
C LEU A 106 4.59 10.84 3.55
N LEU A 107 4.60 10.09 2.44
CA LEU A 107 3.44 9.34 1.97
C LEU A 107 3.57 7.88 2.44
N VAL A 108 2.55 7.40 3.16
CA VAL A 108 2.47 6.03 3.65
C VAL A 108 1.32 5.30 2.95
N ILE A 109 1.63 4.18 2.30
CA ILE A 109 0.66 3.38 1.55
C ILE A 109 0.40 2.06 2.29
N VAL A 110 -0.88 1.77 2.56
CA VAL A 110 -1.36 0.57 3.24
C VAL A 110 -2.36 -0.17 2.34
N GLN A 111 -1.94 -1.29 1.81
CA GLN A 111 -2.75 -2.14 0.93
C GLN A 111 -3.80 -2.98 1.66
N GLY A 112 -4.68 -3.59 0.84
CA GLY A 112 -5.76 -4.45 1.29
C GLY A 112 -5.33 -5.83 1.79
N LEU A 113 -6.33 -6.63 2.16
CA LEU A 113 -6.15 -7.98 2.70
C LEU A 113 -5.69 -8.97 1.63
N GLY A 114 -4.91 -9.96 2.03
CA GLY A 114 -4.78 -11.23 1.32
C GLY A 114 -3.33 -11.67 1.17
N MET A 115 -2.98 -12.14 -0.02
CA MET A 115 -1.60 -12.46 -0.43
C MET A 115 -1.03 -11.36 -1.34
N VAL A 116 -1.52 -10.12 -1.18
CA VAL A 116 -1.03 -8.96 -1.93
C VAL A 116 0.22 -8.44 -1.21
N PRO A 117 1.39 -8.33 -1.86
CA PRO A 117 2.62 -7.74 -1.31
C PRO A 117 2.77 -6.25 -1.68
N PRO A 118 3.71 -5.49 -1.07
CA PRO A 118 4.00 -4.11 -1.44
C PRO A 118 4.17 -3.92 -2.94
N GLY A 119 3.74 -2.78 -3.46
CA GLY A 119 3.76 -2.51 -4.90
C GLY A 119 2.53 -3.02 -5.66
N GLN A 120 1.63 -3.78 -5.03
CA GLN A 120 0.41 -4.32 -5.66
C GLN A 120 -0.87 -3.84 -4.97
N TRP A 121 -1.95 -3.72 -5.74
CA TRP A 121 -3.31 -3.52 -5.24
C TRP A 121 -4.12 -4.81 -5.24
N ALA A 122 -4.07 -5.56 -6.34
CA ALA A 122 -4.87 -6.76 -6.50
C ALA A 122 -4.23 -7.79 -7.44
N ARG A 123 -4.16 -9.05 -6.97
CA ARG A 123 -3.68 -10.21 -7.74
C ARG A 123 -4.55 -10.50 -8.97
N LYS A 124 -5.87 -10.33 -8.83
CA LYS A 124 -6.89 -10.61 -9.86
C LYS A 124 -6.67 -9.80 -11.14
N LEU A 125 -6.28 -8.54 -11.01
CA LEU A 125 -6.13 -7.64 -12.15
C LEU A 125 -5.01 -8.08 -13.12
N PHE A 126 -3.98 -8.77 -12.62
CA PHE A 126 -2.95 -9.34 -13.48
C PHE A 126 -3.38 -10.61 -14.24
N THR A 127 -4.51 -11.21 -13.87
CA THR A 127 -4.92 -12.55 -14.31
C THR A 127 -6.38 -12.60 -14.76
N ASN A 128 -6.92 -11.48 -15.23
CA ASN A 128 -8.31 -11.33 -15.67
C ASN A 128 -8.48 -11.45 -17.19
N GLY A 129 -7.43 -11.85 -17.92
CA GLY A 129 -7.45 -11.97 -19.38
C GLY A 129 -7.48 -10.63 -20.14
N LEU A 130 -7.23 -9.50 -19.47
CA LEU A 130 -7.24 -8.16 -20.08
C LEU A 130 -5.82 -7.62 -20.28
N LYS A 131 -5.69 -6.69 -21.24
CA LYS A 131 -4.46 -5.96 -21.55
C LYS A 131 -4.30 -4.71 -20.67
N ASP A 132 -3.07 -4.22 -20.54
CA ASP A 132 -2.67 -2.96 -19.91
C ASP A 132 -3.08 -2.88 -18.44
N GLN A 133 -3.02 -4.02 -17.74
CA GLN A 133 -3.50 -4.10 -16.36
C GLN A 133 -2.41 -3.75 -15.35
N TYR A 134 -1.14 -3.80 -15.74
CA TYR A 134 -0.02 -3.63 -14.80
C TYR A 134 -0.11 -2.34 -13.98
N LYS A 135 -0.34 -1.19 -14.61
CA LYS A 135 -0.46 0.09 -13.87
C LYS A 135 -1.72 0.14 -13.00
N LEU A 136 -2.83 -0.42 -13.49
CA LEU A 136 -4.09 -0.49 -12.75
C LEU A 136 -3.95 -1.36 -11.48
N ALA A 137 -3.19 -2.45 -11.59
CA ALA A 137 -3.01 -3.45 -10.56
C ALA A 137 -1.90 -3.13 -9.54
N THR A 138 -1.08 -2.10 -9.79
CA THR A 138 0.11 -1.78 -9.00
C THR A 138 0.05 -0.43 -8.31
N GLN A 139 0.88 -0.27 -7.30
CA GLN A 139 1.12 1.00 -6.63
C GLN A 139 2.07 1.91 -7.44
N MET A 140 2.60 1.45 -8.60
CA MET A 140 3.57 2.19 -9.41
C MET A 140 3.11 3.60 -9.79
N PRO A 141 1.85 3.84 -10.19
CA PRO A 141 1.40 5.20 -10.48
C PRO A 141 1.48 6.13 -9.26
N TYR A 142 1.25 5.60 -8.05
CA TYR A 142 1.38 6.35 -6.81
C TYR A 142 2.84 6.63 -6.46
N ILE A 143 3.73 5.63 -6.62
CA ILE A 143 5.17 5.79 -6.43
C ILE A 143 5.71 6.85 -7.40
N GLU A 144 5.37 6.74 -8.69
CA GLU A 144 5.80 7.67 -9.74
C GLU A 144 5.35 9.09 -9.45
N LYS A 145 4.09 9.28 -9.03
CA LYS A 145 3.59 10.62 -8.69
C LYS A 145 4.26 11.19 -7.43
N ALA A 146 4.36 10.41 -6.36
CA ALA A 146 5.02 10.87 -5.13
C ALA A 146 6.48 11.27 -5.38
N GLN A 147 7.22 10.53 -6.23
CA GLN A 147 8.60 10.86 -6.57
C GLN A 147 8.77 12.09 -7.46
N LYS A 148 7.71 12.61 -8.07
CA LYS A 148 7.74 13.93 -8.73
C LYS A 148 7.84 15.07 -7.73
N HIS A 149 7.54 14.83 -6.45
CA HIS A 149 7.76 15.79 -5.37
C HIS A 149 9.12 15.55 -4.73
N GLU A 150 10.07 16.48 -4.93
CA GLU A 150 11.44 16.36 -4.42
C GLU A 150 11.54 16.29 -2.88
N ASP A 151 10.50 16.73 -2.18
CA ASP A 151 10.43 16.82 -0.73
C ASP A 151 9.55 15.72 -0.08
N TRP A 152 9.12 14.72 -0.86
CA TRP A 152 8.34 13.58 -0.37
C TRP A 152 9.21 12.35 -0.13
N GLY A 153 8.99 11.72 1.00
CA GLY A 153 9.42 10.35 1.31
C GLY A 153 8.29 9.36 1.05
N LEU A 154 8.64 8.10 0.83
CA LEU A 154 7.69 7.01 0.61
C LEU A 154 7.88 5.88 1.62
N VAL A 155 6.77 5.33 2.11
CA VAL A 155 6.72 4.09 2.89
C VAL A 155 5.56 3.23 2.38
N LEU A 156 5.87 2.03 1.90
CA LEU A 156 4.89 1.03 1.49
C LEU A 156 4.86 -0.08 2.52
N CYS A 157 3.71 -0.26 3.16
CA CYS A 157 3.48 -1.27 4.19
C CYS A 157 3.23 -2.66 3.59
N ASP A 158 3.64 -3.71 4.31
CA ASP A 158 3.26 -5.11 4.05
C ASP A 158 2.45 -5.71 5.22
N PRO A 159 1.16 -5.35 5.37
CA PRO A 159 0.32 -5.87 6.45
C PRO A 159 0.00 -7.36 6.29
N ASN A 160 0.35 -7.98 5.17
CA ASN A 160 -0.07 -9.34 4.82
C ASN A 160 1.00 -10.39 5.11
N HIS A 161 2.28 -10.05 5.21
CA HIS A 161 3.36 -11.05 5.36
C HIS A 161 4.00 -11.05 6.75
N ALA A 162 3.26 -10.60 7.77
CA ALA A 162 3.73 -10.46 9.15
C ALA A 162 3.69 -11.77 10.00
N SER A 163 3.23 -12.91 9.49
CA SER A 163 3.21 -14.21 10.22
C SER A 163 2.80 -15.39 9.31
N PRO A 164 3.27 -16.63 9.57
CA PRO A 164 2.71 -17.85 8.95
C PRO A 164 1.35 -18.30 9.53
N GLU A 165 0.84 -17.64 10.58
CA GLU A 165 -0.45 -17.92 11.23
C GLU A 165 -1.61 -17.04 10.69
N PRO A 166 -2.90 -17.39 10.90
CA PRO A 166 -4.00 -16.75 10.20
C PRO A 166 -3.99 -15.23 10.35
N LYS A 167 -4.00 -14.54 9.21
CA LYS A 167 -3.93 -13.07 9.09
C LYS A 167 -5.20 -12.44 9.65
N THR A 168 -5.21 -12.12 10.94
CA THR A 168 -6.32 -11.41 11.58
C THR A 168 -6.20 -9.90 11.38
N GLU A 169 -7.28 -9.17 11.64
CA GLU A 169 -7.28 -7.71 11.71
C GLU A 169 -6.22 -7.17 12.68
N ASP A 170 -6.07 -7.82 13.83
CA ASP A 170 -5.06 -7.48 14.84
C ASP A 170 -3.63 -7.50 14.28
N THR A 171 -3.30 -8.45 13.40
CA THR A 171 -1.95 -8.51 12.79
C THR A 171 -1.67 -7.35 11.84
N ARG A 172 -2.69 -6.86 11.13
CA ARG A 172 -2.57 -5.73 10.19
C ARG A 172 -2.47 -4.40 10.93
N ALA A 173 -3.35 -4.18 11.90
CA ALA A 173 -3.30 -3.00 12.75
C ALA A 173 -1.96 -2.94 13.50
N HIS A 174 -1.47 -4.08 14.00
CA HIS A 174 -0.15 -4.16 14.62
C HIS A 174 0.97 -3.79 13.65
N HIS A 175 0.96 -4.27 12.40
CA HIS A 175 1.95 -3.87 11.41
C HIS A 175 2.00 -2.35 11.21
N VAL A 176 0.84 -1.74 10.94
CA VAL A 176 0.75 -0.28 10.70
C VAL A 176 1.18 0.51 11.94
N LEU A 177 0.85 0.01 13.15
CA LEU A 177 1.35 0.55 14.40
C LEU A 177 2.87 0.45 14.54
N ARG A 178 3.49 -0.68 14.14
CA ARG A 178 4.95 -0.81 14.13
C ARG A 178 5.60 0.18 13.17
N VAL A 179 5.09 0.28 11.94
CA VAL A 179 5.59 1.25 10.95
C VAL A 179 5.48 2.68 11.50
N TRP A 180 4.38 3.02 12.17
CA TRP A 180 4.26 4.30 12.86
C TRP A 180 5.37 4.48 13.90
N GLN A 181 5.53 3.54 14.83
CA GLN A 181 6.45 3.67 15.96
C GLN A 181 7.92 3.66 15.59
N ASP A 182 8.32 2.89 14.57
CA ASP A 182 9.71 2.64 14.23
C ASP A 182 10.20 3.52 13.07
N VAL A 183 9.29 3.98 12.19
CA VAL A 183 9.67 4.72 10.97
C VAL A 183 9.04 6.10 10.93
N VAL A 184 7.72 6.19 11.04
CA VAL A 184 7.00 7.46 10.80
C VAL A 184 7.19 8.45 11.96
N ALA A 185 6.92 8.05 13.20
CA ALA A 185 7.04 8.92 14.37
C ALA A 185 8.50 9.40 14.59
N PRO A 186 9.54 8.56 14.45
CA PRO A 186 10.92 9.02 14.55
C PRO A 186 11.42 9.86 13.36
N SER A 187 10.69 9.88 12.23
CA SER A 187 11.09 10.66 11.04
C SER A 187 11.04 12.17 11.28
N LYS A 188 11.68 12.93 10.39
CA LYS A 188 11.61 14.40 10.35
C LYS A 188 10.33 14.95 9.69
N ALA A 189 9.47 14.09 9.16
CA ALA A 189 8.33 14.52 8.35
C ALA A 189 7.30 15.31 9.16
N LYS A 190 7.06 16.57 8.83
CA LYS A 190 6.04 17.39 9.49
C LYS A 190 4.66 17.17 8.87
N ASN A 191 4.63 16.76 7.60
CA ASN A 191 3.43 16.54 6.83
C ASN A 191 3.34 15.07 6.41
N ILE A 192 2.47 14.30 7.04
CA ILE A 192 2.29 12.88 6.75
C ILE A 192 0.96 12.68 6.03
N MET A 193 0.96 11.83 5.01
CA MET A 193 -0.22 11.47 4.25
C MET A 193 -0.37 9.96 4.23
N TYR A 194 -1.60 9.49 4.35
CA TYR A 194 -1.91 8.06 4.29
C TYR A 194 -2.79 7.76 3.07
N ILE A 195 -2.50 6.63 2.42
CA ILE A 195 -3.41 6.00 1.45
C ILE A 195 -3.68 4.59 1.96
N GLY A 196 -4.92 4.31 2.31
CA GLY A 196 -5.40 2.96 2.66
C GLY A 196 -6.24 2.40 1.52
N PHE A 197 -6.12 1.12 1.21
CA PHE A 197 -7.02 0.41 0.30
C PHE A 197 -7.68 -0.78 0.98
N SER A 198 -9.00 -0.95 0.81
CA SER A 198 -9.75 -2.10 1.34
C SER A 198 -9.51 -2.25 2.86
N ALA A 199 -9.10 -3.42 3.34
CA ALA A 199 -8.73 -3.62 4.76
C ALA A 199 -7.59 -2.71 5.27
N GLY A 200 -6.79 -2.11 4.37
CA GLY A 200 -5.79 -1.11 4.72
C GLY A 200 -6.42 0.20 5.22
N THR A 201 -7.63 0.56 4.77
CA THR A 201 -8.33 1.74 5.31
C THR A 201 -8.67 1.56 6.79
N VAL A 202 -9.08 0.35 7.17
CA VAL A 202 -9.36 -0.01 8.57
C VAL A 202 -8.11 0.13 9.42
N ALA A 203 -6.98 -0.44 8.97
CA ALA A 203 -5.73 -0.38 9.72
C ALA A 203 -5.21 1.06 9.93
N VAL A 204 -5.40 1.95 8.95
CA VAL A 204 -5.07 3.39 9.11
C VAL A 204 -5.98 4.06 10.14
N LEU A 205 -7.28 3.73 10.14
CA LEU A 205 -8.22 4.31 11.09
C LEU A 205 -8.05 3.75 12.51
N ASP A 206 -7.64 2.48 12.65
CA ASP A 206 -7.29 1.89 13.95
C ASP A 206 -6.01 2.51 14.53
N LEU A 207 -5.05 2.86 13.67
CA LEU A 207 -3.88 3.64 14.06
C LEU A 207 -4.31 5.02 14.61
N TYR A 208 -5.25 5.69 13.94
CA TYR A 208 -5.83 6.94 14.43
C TYR A 208 -6.53 6.78 15.78
N ASP A 209 -7.26 5.69 15.99
CA ASP A 209 -7.97 5.41 17.25
C ASP A 209 -7.03 5.00 18.40
N THR A 210 -5.77 4.66 18.10
CA THR A 210 -4.78 4.27 19.10
C THR A 210 -4.40 5.45 20.00
N LEU A 211 -4.86 5.44 21.26
CA LEU A 211 -4.72 6.57 22.20
C LEU A 211 -3.29 7.10 22.40
N SER A 212 -2.28 6.23 22.35
CA SER A 212 -0.88 6.63 22.51
C SER A 212 -0.26 7.24 21.26
N VAL A 213 -0.87 7.02 20.09
CA VAL A 213 -0.43 7.52 18.78
C VAL A 213 -1.18 8.81 18.41
N ARG A 214 -2.47 8.85 18.74
CA ARG A 214 -3.42 9.85 18.28
C ARG A 214 -2.96 11.31 18.45
N PRO A 215 -2.41 11.75 19.60
CA PRO A 215 -2.01 13.15 19.77
C PRO A 215 -0.95 13.62 18.76
N GLU A 216 -0.01 12.75 18.40
CA GLU A 216 1.00 13.05 17.39
C GLU A 216 0.44 12.87 15.98
N PHE A 217 -0.39 11.85 15.78
CA PHE A 217 -1.06 11.58 14.51
C PHE A 217 -1.85 12.81 14.04
N VAL A 218 -2.74 13.34 14.87
CA VAL A 218 -3.56 14.52 14.50
C VAL A 218 -2.75 15.78 14.24
N LYS A 219 -1.53 15.85 14.78
CA LYS A 219 -0.63 16.99 14.59
C LYS A 219 0.07 16.92 13.23
N ARG A 220 0.60 15.75 12.87
CA ARG A 220 1.50 15.58 11.71
C ARG A 220 0.80 15.04 10.46
N VAL A 221 -0.28 14.27 10.61
CA VAL A 221 -1.04 13.74 9.47
C VAL A 221 -1.91 14.84 8.90
N LYS A 222 -1.78 15.10 7.59
CA LYS A 222 -2.47 16.18 6.88
C LYS A 222 -3.57 15.66 5.97
N ALA A 223 -3.45 14.42 5.49
CA ALA A 223 -4.41 13.83 4.57
C ALA A 223 -4.50 12.30 4.72
N ILE A 224 -5.70 11.76 4.55
CA ILE A 224 -5.97 10.32 4.52
C ILE A 224 -6.92 10.01 3.35
N ALA A 225 -6.40 9.32 2.33
CA ALA A 225 -7.22 8.78 1.25
C ALA A 225 -7.64 7.34 1.59
N LEU A 226 -8.95 7.09 1.65
CA LEU A 226 -9.54 5.79 2.00
C LEU A 226 -10.18 5.17 0.75
N LEU A 227 -9.48 4.23 0.13
CA LEU A 227 -9.86 3.63 -1.14
C LEU A 227 -10.67 2.35 -0.93
N ASP A 228 -11.93 2.37 -1.36
CA ASP A 228 -12.90 1.27 -1.41
C ASP A 228 -12.91 0.34 -0.18
N GLY A 229 -13.01 0.92 1.00
CA GLY A 229 -13.03 0.20 2.28
C GLY A 229 -13.87 0.94 3.33
N GLU A 230 -13.47 0.85 4.59
CA GLU A 230 -14.04 1.69 5.65
C GLU A 230 -13.80 3.18 5.32
N SER A 231 -14.89 3.95 5.33
CA SER A 231 -14.90 5.38 4.95
C SER A 231 -14.57 6.31 6.12
N GLY A 232 -14.62 5.79 7.35
CA GLY A 232 -14.47 6.59 8.56
C GLY A 232 -15.71 7.42 8.89
N ALA A 233 -16.80 7.30 8.13
CA ALA A 233 -18.01 8.11 8.32
C ALA A 233 -18.59 8.01 9.75
N SER A 234 -18.53 6.83 10.37
CA SER A 234 -18.97 6.62 11.75
C SER A 234 -18.08 7.38 12.76
N ARG A 235 -16.77 7.41 12.54
CA ARG A 235 -15.78 8.14 13.35
C ARG A 235 -15.89 9.65 13.15
N GLN A 236 -16.16 10.09 11.93
CA GLN A 236 -16.38 11.50 11.58
C GLN A 236 -17.59 12.10 12.31
N ALA A 237 -18.63 11.30 12.58
CA ALA A 237 -19.83 11.74 13.28
C ALA A 237 -19.63 11.99 14.79
N GLN A 238 -18.43 11.77 15.35
CA GLN A 238 -18.18 11.83 16.80
C GLN A 238 -17.46 13.11 17.25
N GLY A 239 -18.18 14.08 17.81
CA GLY A 239 -17.58 15.20 18.58
C GLY A 239 -16.53 16.05 17.82
N GLN A 240 -15.67 16.77 18.57
CA GLN A 240 -14.57 17.59 18.00
C GLN A 240 -13.54 16.75 17.26
N ASP A 241 -13.33 15.54 17.77
CA ASP A 241 -12.44 14.51 17.26
C ASP A 241 -12.82 14.01 15.85
N GLY A 242 -14.12 13.81 15.60
CA GLY A 242 -14.66 13.40 14.31
C GLY A 242 -14.56 14.51 13.26
N LYS A 243 -14.65 15.78 13.67
CA LYS A 243 -14.45 16.91 12.77
C LYS A 243 -13.03 16.94 12.20
N TRP A 244 -12.01 16.66 13.00
CA TRP A 244 -10.64 16.58 12.48
C TRP A 244 -10.55 15.53 11.38
N LEU A 245 -11.06 14.31 11.62
CA LEU A 245 -11.02 13.24 10.62
C LEU A 245 -11.80 13.62 9.37
N GLN A 246 -12.95 14.29 9.52
CA GLN A 246 -13.72 14.80 8.40
C GLN A 246 -12.87 15.76 7.55
N ASP A 247 -12.22 16.75 8.17
CA ASP A 247 -11.44 17.77 7.45
C ASP A 247 -10.18 17.19 6.78
N HIS A 248 -9.65 16.06 7.26
CA HIS A 248 -8.37 15.48 6.80
C HIS A 248 -8.52 14.17 6.01
N SER A 249 -9.74 13.71 5.71
CA SER A 249 -9.94 12.45 4.97
C SER A 249 -10.91 12.56 3.80
N ARG A 250 -10.65 11.75 2.77
CA ARG A 250 -11.53 11.56 1.61
C ARG A 250 -11.66 10.07 1.31
N ALA A 251 -12.90 9.60 1.16
CA ALA A 251 -13.20 8.23 0.80
C ALA A 251 -13.45 8.12 -0.72
N TYR A 252 -12.87 7.11 -1.38
CA TYR A 252 -13.03 6.86 -2.81
C TYR A 252 -13.68 5.50 -3.00
N CYS A 253 -14.86 5.45 -3.59
CA CYS A 253 -15.67 4.23 -3.60
C CYS A 253 -16.08 3.85 -5.02
N GLN A 254 -16.17 2.54 -5.28
CA GLN A 254 -16.74 2.02 -6.51
C GLN A 254 -18.24 2.38 -6.63
N LYS A 255 -18.73 2.42 -7.86
CA LYS A 255 -20.15 2.60 -8.16
C LYS A 255 -21.00 1.51 -7.53
N GLY A 256 -22.09 1.93 -6.90
CA GLY A 256 -23.08 1.02 -6.31
C GLY A 256 -22.70 0.52 -4.93
N MET A 257 -21.62 1.03 -4.31
CA MET A 257 -21.34 0.77 -2.90
C MET A 257 -22.49 1.31 -2.03
N SER A 258 -23.09 0.44 -1.22
CA SER A 258 -24.21 0.79 -0.35
C SER A 258 -23.71 1.26 1.03
N GLY A 259 -24.30 2.32 1.57
CA GLY A 259 -24.01 2.81 2.92
C GLY A 259 -23.78 4.32 2.95
N PHE A 260 -23.78 4.90 4.14
CA PHE A 260 -23.36 6.29 4.31
C PHE A 260 -21.83 6.34 4.32
N LEU A 261 -21.25 6.88 3.24
CA LEU A 261 -19.80 6.97 3.04
C LEU A 261 -19.20 8.27 3.58
N GLY A 262 -19.99 9.06 4.30
CA GLY A 262 -19.59 10.37 4.78
C GLY A 262 -19.72 11.46 3.72
N PRO A 263 -19.69 12.74 4.15
CA PRO A 263 -19.86 13.89 3.27
C PRO A 263 -18.66 14.10 2.32
N ASN A 264 -17.50 13.52 2.63
CA ASN A 264 -16.26 13.66 1.85
C ASN A 264 -15.97 12.39 1.06
N SER A 265 -16.99 11.81 0.45
CA SER A 265 -16.87 10.63 -0.40
C SER A 265 -16.93 10.99 -1.89
N GLU A 266 -16.12 10.29 -2.67
CA GLU A 266 -16.03 10.42 -4.12
C GLU A 266 -16.31 9.06 -4.77
N THR A 267 -17.11 9.07 -5.84
CA THR A 267 -17.39 7.85 -6.60
C THR A 267 -16.41 7.72 -7.75
N VAL A 268 -15.62 6.64 -7.73
CA VAL A 268 -14.73 6.26 -8.82
C VAL A 268 -15.52 5.52 -9.89
N ASN A 269 -15.23 5.79 -11.16
CA ASN A 269 -15.99 5.29 -12.30
C ASN A 269 -15.72 3.79 -12.62
N THR A 270 -15.96 2.92 -11.65
CA THR A 270 -15.84 1.45 -11.77
C THR A 270 -16.83 0.76 -10.85
N HIS A 271 -17.22 -0.48 -11.18
CA HIS A 271 -17.94 -1.39 -10.27
C HIS A 271 -17.03 -2.47 -9.68
N ASP A 272 -15.72 -2.38 -9.95
CA ASP A 272 -14.73 -3.35 -9.52
C ASP A 272 -13.86 -2.74 -8.42
N HIS A 273 -13.99 -3.30 -7.22
CA HIS A 273 -13.22 -2.97 -6.00
C HIS A 273 -11.73 -2.84 -6.27
N ASP A 274 -11.18 -3.86 -6.94
CA ASP A 274 -9.74 -4.00 -7.18
C ASP A 274 -9.19 -2.90 -8.10
N SER A 275 -10.02 -2.36 -8.99
CA SER A 275 -9.66 -1.30 -9.93
C SER A 275 -9.71 0.10 -9.33
N VAL A 276 -10.35 0.30 -8.17
CA VAL A 276 -10.53 1.65 -7.57
C VAL A 276 -9.19 2.37 -7.38
N PRO A 277 -8.16 1.76 -6.76
CA PRO A 277 -6.90 2.46 -6.53
C PRO A 277 -6.22 2.89 -7.82
N GLY A 278 -6.20 2.03 -8.84
CA GLY A 278 -5.56 2.35 -10.12
C GLY A 278 -6.30 3.42 -10.93
N LEU A 279 -7.62 3.58 -10.73
CA LEU A 279 -8.43 4.61 -11.39
C LEU A 279 -8.50 5.93 -10.62
N ALA A 280 -8.27 5.91 -9.31
CA ALA A 280 -8.37 7.09 -8.45
C ALA A 280 -7.08 7.92 -8.36
N VAL A 281 -5.99 7.48 -9.00
CA VAL A 281 -4.63 8.06 -8.85
C VAL A 281 -4.62 9.59 -8.98
N ASP A 282 -5.27 10.14 -10.00
CA ASP A 282 -5.25 11.59 -10.24
C ASP A 282 -6.00 12.35 -9.15
N SER A 283 -7.24 11.96 -8.87
CA SER A 283 -8.08 12.58 -7.85
C SER A 283 -7.48 12.46 -6.44
N VAL A 284 -6.85 11.32 -6.12
CA VAL A 284 -6.13 11.12 -4.86
C VAL A 284 -5.01 12.14 -4.71
N PHE A 285 -4.16 12.32 -5.72
CA PHE A 285 -3.06 13.30 -5.62
C PHE A 285 -3.56 14.74 -5.61
N GLU A 286 -4.62 15.07 -6.36
CA GLU A 286 -5.26 16.38 -6.26
C GLU A 286 -5.72 16.68 -4.82
N PHE A 287 -6.34 15.69 -4.15
CA PHE A 287 -6.71 15.80 -2.74
C PHE A 287 -5.49 15.93 -1.82
N LEU A 288 -4.44 15.11 -2.00
CA LEU A 288 -3.26 15.18 -1.15
C LEU A 288 -2.57 16.55 -1.25
N ASP A 289 -2.42 17.08 -2.46
CA ASP A 289 -1.83 18.39 -2.71
C ASP A 289 -2.69 19.52 -2.13
N GLU A 290 -4.02 19.45 -2.28
CA GLU A 290 -4.96 20.39 -1.66
C GLU A 290 -4.78 20.41 -0.13
N MET A 291 -4.72 19.24 0.50
CA MET A 291 -4.57 19.15 1.97
C MET A 291 -3.21 19.63 2.45
N LEU A 292 -2.14 19.41 1.69
CA LEU A 292 -0.84 19.99 2.00
C LEU A 292 -0.84 21.52 1.88
N GLN A 293 -1.59 22.11 0.93
CA GLN A 293 -1.72 23.57 0.84
C GLN A 293 -2.51 24.15 2.02
N ILE A 294 -3.51 23.43 2.52
CA ILE A 294 -4.39 23.91 3.60
C ILE A 294 -3.77 23.68 4.99
N PHE A 295 -3.21 22.48 5.23
CA PHE A 295 -2.77 22.02 6.56
C PHE A 295 -1.27 21.78 6.66
N GLY A 296 -0.54 21.82 5.54
CA GLY A 296 0.89 21.62 5.51
C GLY A 296 1.64 22.72 6.24
N GLU A 297 2.73 22.33 6.89
CA GLU A 297 3.65 23.27 7.49
C GLU A 297 4.69 23.71 6.45
N ASP A 298 4.93 25.02 6.34
CA ASP A 298 5.94 25.60 5.45
C ASP A 298 7.34 25.05 5.78
N VAL A 299 7.89 24.24 4.89
CA VAL A 299 9.24 23.68 5.02
C VAL A 299 10.30 24.76 4.71
N ILE A 300 9.95 25.77 3.92
CA ILE A 300 10.88 26.81 3.43
C ILE A 300 11.27 27.79 4.57
N ALA A 301 10.40 28.03 5.54
CA ALA A 301 10.62 29.03 6.60
C ALA A 301 11.70 28.65 7.64
N ASP A 302 12.09 27.37 7.74
CA ASP A 302 13.11 26.91 8.71
C ASP A 302 14.55 27.00 8.16
N LYS A 303 14.74 27.14 6.84
CA LYS A 303 16.08 27.34 6.25
C LYS A 303 16.64 28.75 6.51
N GLU A 304 15.78 29.76 6.64
CA GLU A 304 16.21 31.15 6.90
C GLU A 304 16.45 31.47 8.38
N LYS A 305 16.01 30.60 9.31
CA LYS A 305 16.26 30.76 10.76
C LYS A 305 17.49 30.02 11.28
N SER A 306 18.20 29.32 10.39
CA SER A 306 19.35 28.48 10.71
C SER A 306 20.66 28.98 10.07
N GLN A 307 20.67 30.18 9.50
CA GLN A 307 21.87 30.93 9.09
C GLN A 307 22.08 32.11 10.04
#